data_AF-A0A0R2P6Y4-F1
#
_entry.id   AF-A0A0R2P6Y4-F1
#
_cell.length_a   1.000
_cell.length_b   1.000
_cell.length_c   1.000
_cell.angle_alpha   90.00
_cell.angle_beta   90.00
_cell.angle_gamma   90.00
#
_symmetry.space_group_name_H-M   'P 1'
#
loop_
_entity.id
_entity.type
_entity.pdbx_description
1 polymer ?
#
loop_
_entity_poly.entity_id
_entity_poly.type
_entity_poly.pdbx_seq_one_letter_code
_entity_poly.pdbx_strand_id
1 'polypeptide(L)'
;MSKAKKPKGADPFQAEELARSAALEDAKDQKYVGSLLSIEADDERIATYLFEANLPGYQGWNWAVTVAKVDKQSSPTVCDVVLLPGTGALLAPDWIPYSSRITAGDVGVGTIVPTALDDPRLVPAASALPGDEELDLHELFEFGAGRNRILSIEGRDQAAKRWISGDRGPDTPMAQFAPKNCGTCGFYLPIAGSFRAAFGVCANAISPEDARVVAVNHGCGAHSEAIN
;
A
#
# COMPACT_ATOMS: atom_id res chain seq x y z
N MET A 1 -39.79 1.14 -9.34
CA MET A 1 -40.31 1.15 -7.95
C MET A 1 -39.77 -0.08 -7.25
N SER A 2 -38.68 0.07 -6.49
CA SER A 2 -38.10 -1.05 -5.72
C SER A 2 -39.05 -1.42 -4.59
N LYS A 3 -39.39 -2.70 -4.42
CA LYS A 3 -40.22 -3.16 -3.30
C LYS A 3 -39.49 -2.82 -2.00
N ALA A 4 -40.11 -2.02 -1.13
CA ALA A 4 -39.58 -1.76 0.20
C ALA A 4 -39.32 -3.10 0.90
N LYS A 5 -38.04 -3.38 1.16
CA LYS A 5 -37.63 -4.60 1.85
C LYS A 5 -38.13 -4.46 3.28
N LYS A 6 -38.81 -5.48 3.81
CA LYS A 6 -39.30 -5.44 5.19
C LYS A 6 -38.10 -5.28 6.13
N PRO A 7 -38.14 -4.35 7.09
CA PRO A 7 -37.04 -4.16 8.03
C PRO A 7 -36.81 -5.45 8.82
N LYS A 8 -35.55 -5.77 9.09
CA LYS A 8 -35.18 -6.92 9.93
C LYS A 8 -35.23 -6.52 11.41
N GLY A 9 -35.70 -7.41 12.28
CA GLY A 9 -35.76 -7.16 13.72
C GLY A 9 -37.15 -6.73 14.19
N ALA A 10 -37.40 -6.92 15.49
CA ALA A 10 -38.60 -6.42 16.15
C ALA A 10 -38.38 -4.95 16.55
N ASP A 11 -39.46 -4.18 16.61
CA ASP A 11 -39.44 -2.84 17.20
C ASP A 11 -39.88 -2.95 18.69
N PRO A 12 -38.93 -3.06 19.65
CA PRO A 12 -39.28 -3.23 21.06
C PRO A 12 -39.86 -1.96 21.70
N PHE A 13 -39.62 -0.78 21.10
CA PHE A 13 -39.93 0.51 21.72
C PHE A 13 -40.99 1.32 20.97
N GLN A 14 -41.45 0.83 19.81
CA GLN A 14 -42.34 1.55 18.88
C GLN A 14 -41.78 2.92 18.53
N ALA A 15 -40.46 3.00 18.32
CA ALA A 15 -39.72 4.26 18.22
C ALA A 15 -39.17 4.55 16.81
N GLU A 16 -39.63 3.85 15.76
CA GLU A 16 -39.17 4.10 14.38
C GLU A 16 -39.35 5.57 13.98
N GLU A 17 -40.50 6.19 14.28
CA GLU A 17 -40.77 7.58 13.88
C GLU A 17 -39.87 8.58 14.63
N LEU A 18 -39.63 8.34 15.92
CA LEU A 18 -38.68 9.11 16.73
C LEU A 18 -37.27 9.00 16.13
N ALA A 19 -36.83 7.78 15.83
CA ALA A 19 -35.52 7.53 15.27
C ALA A 19 -35.35 8.15 13.87
N ARG A 20 -36.36 8.00 13.00
CA ARG A 20 -36.36 8.63 11.67
C ARG A 20 -36.30 10.14 11.76
N SER A 21 -37.06 10.74 12.68
CA SER A 21 -37.06 12.20 12.87
C SER A 21 -35.67 12.70 13.30
N ALA A 22 -35.00 11.99 14.19
CA ALA A 22 -33.64 12.32 14.61
C ALA A 22 -32.62 12.22 13.47
N ALA A 23 -32.70 11.17 12.65
CA ALA A 23 -31.85 11.05 11.46
C ALA A 23 -32.12 12.18 10.45
N LEU A 24 -33.38 12.60 10.27
CA LEU A 24 -33.74 13.70 9.38
C LEU A 24 -33.22 15.06 9.87
N GLU A 25 -33.23 15.28 11.19
CA GLU A 25 -32.68 16.49 11.80
C GLU A 25 -31.18 16.65 11.49
N ASP A 26 -30.40 15.57 11.68
CA ASP A 26 -28.95 15.57 11.39
C ASP A 26 -28.63 15.61 9.90
N ALA A 27 -29.44 14.94 9.07
CA ALA A 27 -29.25 14.88 7.63
C ALA A 27 -29.49 16.22 6.92
N LYS A 28 -30.25 17.15 7.53
CA LYS A 28 -30.66 18.47 6.99
C LYS A 28 -31.50 18.46 5.71
N ASP A 29 -31.59 17.34 5.00
CA ASP A 29 -32.43 17.14 3.81
C ASP A 29 -33.01 15.73 3.82
N GLN A 30 -34.33 15.64 3.66
CA GLN A 30 -35.08 14.40 3.71
C GLN A 30 -34.62 13.37 2.68
N LYS A 31 -34.08 13.80 1.54
CA LYS A 31 -33.61 12.87 0.50
C LYS A 31 -32.42 12.01 0.95
N TYR A 32 -31.71 12.40 2.01
CA TYR A 32 -30.53 11.69 2.52
C TYR A 32 -30.84 10.58 3.51
N VAL A 33 -32.09 10.46 3.98
CA VAL A 33 -32.54 9.37 4.86
C VAL A 33 -33.50 8.47 4.09
N GLY A 34 -33.09 7.24 3.84
CA GLY A 34 -33.83 6.25 3.07
C GLY A 34 -34.75 5.37 3.93
N SER A 35 -34.97 4.15 3.43
CA SER A 35 -35.84 3.17 4.09
C SER A 35 -35.23 2.62 5.38
N LEU A 36 -36.08 2.19 6.32
CA LEU A 36 -35.62 1.44 7.51
C LEU A 36 -35.11 0.07 7.05
N LEU A 37 -33.88 -0.27 7.42
CA LEU A 37 -33.19 -1.50 7.05
C LEU A 37 -33.32 -2.57 8.14
N SER A 38 -33.01 -2.20 9.38
CA SER A 38 -33.09 -3.09 10.53
C SER A 38 -33.26 -2.34 11.84
N ILE A 39 -33.72 -3.08 12.85
CA ILE A 39 -33.73 -2.68 14.25
C ILE A 39 -32.93 -3.73 15.00
N GLU A 40 -31.88 -3.29 15.66
CA GLU A 40 -30.94 -4.14 16.39
C GLU A 40 -31.09 -3.84 17.87
N ALA A 41 -31.67 -4.78 18.62
CA ALA A 41 -31.80 -4.67 20.06
C ALA A 41 -30.49 -5.15 20.72
N ASP A 42 -29.71 -4.20 21.23
CA ASP A 42 -28.44 -4.49 21.91
C ASP A 42 -28.68 -5.03 23.33
N ASP A 43 -29.74 -4.56 23.99
CA ASP A 43 -30.18 -4.98 25.34
C ASP A 43 -31.70 -4.74 25.52
N GLU A 44 -32.27 -5.10 26.67
CA GLU A 44 -33.69 -4.87 27.01
C GLU A 44 -34.12 -3.39 26.96
N ARG A 45 -33.15 -2.47 27.06
CA ARG A 45 -33.38 -1.03 27.18
C ARG A 45 -32.77 -0.21 26.05
N ILE A 46 -32.04 -0.82 25.12
CA ILE A 46 -31.32 -0.13 24.05
C ILE A 46 -31.58 -0.84 22.72
N ALA A 47 -31.95 -0.06 21.70
CA ALA A 47 -32.14 -0.54 20.35
C ALA A 47 -31.66 0.49 19.33
N THR A 48 -30.97 0.02 18.31
CA THR A 48 -30.41 0.82 17.23
C THR A 48 -31.26 0.65 15.97
N TYR A 49 -31.78 1.76 15.43
CA TYR A 49 -32.58 1.78 14.21
C TYR A 49 -31.67 2.19 13.04
N LEU A 50 -31.50 1.28 12.09
CA LEU A 50 -30.66 1.48 10.91
C LEU A 50 -31.51 1.91 9.71
N PHE A 51 -31.24 3.08 9.15
CA PHE A 51 -31.83 3.56 7.90
C PHE A 51 -30.78 3.65 6.81
N GLU A 52 -31.18 3.44 5.55
CA GLU A 52 -30.30 3.67 4.40
C GLU A 52 -29.83 5.14 4.36
N ALA A 53 -28.51 5.36 4.20
CA ALA A 53 -27.97 6.71 4.02
C ALA A 53 -27.76 7.01 2.53
N ASN A 54 -28.48 8.00 2.02
CA ASN A 54 -28.36 8.47 0.62
C ASN A 54 -27.43 9.69 0.51
N LEU A 55 -26.45 9.80 1.42
CA LEU A 55 -25.50 10.91 1.47
C LEU A 55 -24.41 10.77 0.39
N PRO A 56 -24.11 11.85 -0.36
CA PRO A 56 -22.95 11.87 -1.25
C PRO A 56 -21.65 11.55 -0.50
N GLY A 57 -20.86 10.59 -1.00
CA GLY A 57 -19.62 10.14 -0.38
C GLY A 57 -19.77 9.02 0.66
N TYR A 58 -20.98 8.72 1.12
CA TYR A 58 -21.27 7.67 2.11
C TYR A 58 -22.06 6.50 1.48
N GLN A 59 -21.68 6.12 0.25
CA GLN A 59 -22.31 4.99 -0.45
C GLN A 59 -22.20 3.70 0.37
N GLY A 60 -23.34 3.05 0.63
CA GLY A 60 -23.41 1.81 1.41
C GLY A 60 -23.32 2.01 2.93
N TRP A 61 -23.33 3.24 3.43
CA TRP A 61 -23.45 3.55 4.86
C TRP A 61 -24.92 3.63 5.29
N ASN A 62 -25.14 3.55 6.60
CA ASN A 62 -26.45 3.59 7.22
C ASN A 62 -26.49 4.69 8.29
N TRP A 63 -27.59 5.40 8.38
CA TRP A 63 -27.92 6.15 9.59
C TRP A 63 -28.23 5.18 10.71
N ALA A 64 -27.52 5.26 11.81
CA ALA A 64 -27.77 4.49 13.01
C ALA A 64 -28.26 5.44 14.10
N VAL A 65 -29.47 5.17 14.59
CA VAL A 65 -30.07 5.97 15.65
C VAL A 65 -30.28 5.07 16.85
N THR A 66 -29.46 5.27 17.87
CA THR A 66 -29.57 4.51 19.11
C THR A 66 -30.65 5.13 19.98
N VAL A 67 -31.61 4.31 20.40
CA VAL A 67 -32.74 4.71 21.25
C VAL A 67 -32.68 3.91 22.53
N ALA A 68 -32.81 4.60 23.67
CA ALA A 68 -32.93 3.97 24.96
C ALA A 68 -34.31 4.19 25.59
N LYS A 69 -34.74 3.22 26.39
CA LYS A 69 -35.95 3.28 27.20
C LYS A 69 -35.61 2.95 28.66
N VAL A 70 -35.78 3.92 29.57
CA VAL A 70 -35.35 3.78 30.96
C VAL A 70 -36.06 2.63 31.67
N ASP A 71 -37.37 2.46 31.44
CA ASP A 71 -38.19 1.33 31.90
C ASP A 71 -39.38 1.09 30.95
N LYS A 72 -40.26 0.13 31.27
CA LYS A 72 -41.38 -0.23 30.38
C LYS A 72 -42.41 0.90 30.19
N GLN A 73 -42.52 1.80 31.15
CA GLN A 73 -43.51 2.88 31.21
C GLN A 73 -42.98 4.20 30.65
N SER A 74 -41.67 4.41 30.67
CA SER A 74 -40.98 5.60 30.19
C SER A 74 -41.11 5.75 28.68
N SER A 75 -41.14 6.98 28.17
CA SER A 75 -41.02 7.23 26.73
C SER A 75 -39.60 6.91 26.23
N PRO A 76 -39.43 6.40 25.01
CA PRO A 76 -38.11 6.23 24.40
C PRO A 76 -37.41 7.58 24.17
N THR A 77 -36.09 7.60 24.29
CA THR A 77 -35.24 8.79 24.06
C THR A 77 -34.09 8.44 23.14
N VAL A 78 -33.70 9.35 22.25
CA VAL A 78 -32.53 9.19 21.36
C VAL A 78 -31.25 9.40 22.17
N CYS A 79 -30.32 8.46 22.05
CA CYS A 79 -28.99 8.54 22.65
C CYS A 79 -27.99 9.20 21.70
N ASP A 80 -27.95 8.75 20.45
CA ASP A 80 -27.10 9.30 19.41
C ASP A 80 -27.71 9.09 18.01
N VAL A 81 -27.17 9.85 17.06
CA VAL A 81 -27.39 9.71 15.63
C VAL A 81 -26.00 9.69 14.99
N VAL A 82 -25.65 8.58 14.35
CA VAL A 82 -24.34 8.41 13.73
C VAL A 82 -24.47 7.74 12.36
N LEU A 83 -23.42 7.83 11.55
CA LEU A 83 -23.29 7.04 10.32
C LEU A 83 -22.42 5.84 10.59
N LEU A 84 -22.93 4.65 10.31
CA LEU A 84 -22.18 3.40 10.40
C LEU A 84 -22.00 2.76 9.03
N PRO A 85 -20.84 2.16 8.75
CA PRO A 85 -20.61 1.48 7.49
C PRO A 85 -21.47 0.22 7.39
N GLY A 86 -22.27 0.12 6.33
CA GLY A 86 -22.96 -1.12 5.96
C GLY A 86 -22.06 -2.03 5.12
N THR A 87 -22.61 -3.17 4.66
CA THR A 87 -21.85 -4.17 3.89
C THR A 87 -21.35 -3.67 2.53
N GLY A 88 -21.94 -2.58 2.02
CA GLY A 88 -21.53 -1.94 0.77
C GLY A 88 -20.65 -0.71 0.97
N ALA A 89 -20.30 -0.37 2.21
CA ALA A 89 -19.52 0.82 2.52
C ALA A 89 -18.07 0.68 2.06
N LEU A 90 -17.56 1.71 1.40
CA LEU A 90 -16.13 1.84 1.16
C LEU A 90 -15.45 2.27 2.47
N LEU A 91 -14.69 1.35 3.05
CA LEU A 91 -13.90 1.61 4.26
C LEU A 91 -12.50 2.12 3.91
N ALA A 92 -11.92 2.87 4.84
CA ALA A 92 -10.51 3.22 4.76
C ALA A 92 -9.66 1.93 4.83
N PRO A 93 -8.49 1.89 4.16
CA PRO A 93 -7.53 0.83 4.36
C PRO A 93 -7.08 0.75 5.83
N ASP A 94 -6.57 -0.41 6.22
CA ASP A 94 -5.99 -0.58 7.55
C ASP A 94 -4.92 0.48 7.82
N TRP A 95 -4.94 1.04 9.02
CA TRP A 95 -3.90 1.96 9.44
C TRP A 95 -2.58 1.21 9.56
N ILE A 96 -1.55 1.71 8.89
CA ILE A 96 -0.16 1.23 9.06
C ILE A 96 0.73 2.33 9.66
N PRO A 97 1.79 2.00 10.41
CA PRO A 97 2.73 2.98 10.93
C PRO A 97 3.30 3.89 9.83
N TYR A 98 3.55 5.16 10.14
CA TYR A 98 4.09 6.11 9.17
C TYR A 98 5.41 5.63 8.55
N SER A 99 6.30 5.02 9.34
CA SER A 99 7.56 4.43 8.86
C SER A 99 7.35 3.36 7.78
N SER A 100 6.23 2.64 7.81
CA SER A 100 5.87 1.64 6.81
C SER A 100 5.19 2.22 5.56
N ARG A 101 4.91 3.54 5.55
CA ARG A 101 4.34 4.26 4.40
C ARG A 101 5.38 4.96 3.53
N ILE A 102 6.61 5.09 4.02
CA ILE A 102 7.66 5.85 3.34
C ILE A 102 8.02 5.18 2.02
N THR A 103 7.94 5.96 0.95
CA THR A 103 8.32 5.58 -0.41
C THR A 103 9.54 6.36 -0.86
N ALA A 104 10.10 5.99 -2.03
CA ALA A 104 11.23 6.71 -2.60
C ALA A 104 10.93 8.20 -2.87
N GLY A 105 9.67 8.54 -3.17
CA GLY A 105 9.27 9.92 -3.45
C GLY A 105 9.21 10.82 -2.21
N ASP A 106 9.15 10.25 -1.01
CA ASP A 106 9.07 10.99 0.25
C ASP A 106 10.45 11.50 0.73
N VAL A 107 11.53 11.03 0.11
CA VAL A 107 12.91 11.34 0.50
C VAL A 107 13.47 12.44 -0.40
N GLY A 108 13.55 13.66 0.12
CA GLY A 108 14.06 14.84 -0.57
C GLY A 108 15.39 15.37 -0.02
N VAL A 109 15.78 16.55 -0.49
CA VAL A 109 17.00 17.24 -0.02
C VAL A 109 16.86 17.57 1.47
N GLY A 110 17.82 17.10 2.27
CA GLY A 110 17.85 17.31 3.72
C GLY A 110 16.97 16.34 4.53
N THR A 111 16.20 15.48 3.89
CA THR A 111 15.43 14.44 4.58
C THR A 111 16.36 13.36 5.12
N ILE A 112 16.25 13.04 6.41
CA ILE A 112 16.93 11.91 7.02
C ILE A 112 15.88 10.86 7.35
N VAL A 113 15.98 9.68 6.72
CA VAL A 113 15.17 8.50 7.05
C VAL A 113 16.08 7.48 7.75
N PRO A 114 16.03 7.39 9.09
CA PRO A 114 16.85 6.43 9.81
C PRO A 114 16.49 5.00 9.41
N THR A 115 17.50 4.21 9.07
CA THR A 115 17.32 2.77 8.88
C THR A 115 17.17 2.09 10.24
N ALA A 116 16.21 1.18 10.37
CA ALA A 116 16.06 0.37 11.57
C ALA A 116 17.38 -0.37 11.91
N LEU A 117 17.62 -0.62 13.20
CA LEU A 117 18.84 -1.30 13.65
C LEU A 117 18.86 -2.76 13.18
N ASP A 118 17.69 -3.38 13.17
CA ASP A 118 17.38 -4.77 12.82
C ASP A 118 16.82 -4.91 11.39
N ASP A 119 17.09 -3.95 10.50
CA ASP A 119 16.66 -4.05 9.10
C ASP A 119 17.24 -5.31 8.44
N PRO A 120 16.40 -6.27 8.02
CA PRO A 120 16.87 -7.58 7.54
C PRO A 120 17.66 -7.48 6.23
N ARG A 121 17.56 -6.35 5.52
CA ARG A 121 18.31 -6.08 4.29
C ARG A 121 19.76 -5.76 4.57
N LEU A 122 20.15 -5.54 5.83
CA LEU A 122 21.49 -5.16 6.23
C LEU A 122 22.09 -6.16 7.22
N VAL A 123 23.39 -6.40 7.09
CA VAL A 123 24.21 -7.13 8.07
C VAL A 123 25.47 -6.32 8.40
N PRO A 124 26.09 -6.51 9.58
CA PRO A 124 27.40 -5.95 9.86
C PRO A 124 28.40 -6.37 8.78
N ALA A 125 29.25 -5.45 8.32
CA ALA A 125 30.22 -5.75 7.26
C ALA A 125 31.16 -6.90 7.66
N ALA A 126 31.58 -6.93 8.94
CA ALA A 126 32.43 -7.99 9.48
C ALA A 126 31.81 -9.39 9.40
N SER A 127 30.48 -9.52 9.38
CA SER A 127 29.78 -10.80 9.28
C SER A 127 29.71 -11.35 7.85
N ALA A 128 30.01 -10.51 6.86
CA ALA A 128 29.99 -10.87 5.44
C ALA A 128 31.39 -11.08 4.86
N LEU A 129 32.44 -10.79 5.63
CA LEU A 129 33.80 -11.19 5.29
C LEU A 129 33.88 -12.71 5.49
N PRO A 130 34.20 -13.50 4.45
CA PRO A 130 34.62 -14.87 4.68
C PRO A 130 35.79 -14.85 5.68
N GLY A 131 35.80 -15.76 6.66
CA GLY A 131 36.92 -15.93 7.60
C GLY A 131 38.17 -16.50 6.93
N ASP A 132 38.36 -16.20 5.66
CA ASP A 132 39.38 -16.73 4.79
C ASP A 132 40.53 -15.73 4.74
N GLU A 133 41.67 -16.13 5.31
CA GLU A 133 42.88 -15.31 5.39
C GLU A 133 43.52 -15.07 4.01
N GLU A 134 43.05 -15.74 2.93
CA GLU A 134 43.54 -15.58 1.56
C GLU A 134 42.76 -14.58 0.70
N LEU A 135 41.73 -13.92 1.24
CA LEU A 135 40.96 -12.93 0.47
C LEU A 135 41.83 -11.74 0.06
N ASP A 136 41.81 -11.44 -1.24
CA ASP A 136 42.50 -10.27 -1.78
C ASP A 136 41.93 -8.99 -1.15
N LEU A 137 42.81 -8.04 -0.80
CA LEU A 137 42.44 -6.72 -0.30
C LEU A 137 41.45 -6.01 -1.25
N HIS A 138 41.53 -6.25 -2.56
CA HIS A 138 40.57 -5.74 -3.53
C HIS A 138 39.16 -6.32 -3.31
N GLU A 139 39.06 -7.63 -3.08
CA GLU A 139 37.79 -8.32 -2.81
C GLU A 139 37.17 -7.83 -1.49
N LEU A 140 37.98 -7.54 -0.47
CA LEU A 140 37.51 -6.95 0.80
C LEU A 140 36.80 -5.60 0.59
N PHE A 141 37.30 -4.72 -0.28
CA PHE A 141 36.63 -3.45 -0.62
C PHE A 141 35.34 -3.66 -1.42
N GLU A 142 35.30 -4.63 -2.33
CA GLU A 142 34.08 -5.00 -3.04
C GLU A 142 32.99 -5.55 -2.10
N PHE A 143 33.39 -6.20 -1.00
CA PHE A 143 32.48 -6.61 0.08
C PHE A 143 32.13 -5.49 1.07
N GLY A 144 32.59 -4.26 0.83
CA GLY A 144 32.23 -3.09 1.62
C GLY A 144 33.10 -2.85 2.84
N ALA A 145 34.38 -3.26 2.80
CA ALA A 145 35.38 -2.84 3.78
C ALA A 145 35.29 -1.32 4.04
N GLY A 146 35.24 -0.94 5.31
CA GLY A 146 35.06 0.45 5.75
C GLY A 146 33.60 0.88 5.99
N ARG A 147 32.60 0.04 5.67
CA ARG A 147 31.18 0.31 5.99
C ARG A 147 30.77 -0.38 7.30
N ASN A 148 29.91 0.26 8.10
CA ASN A 148 29.37 -0.37 9.32
C ASN A 148 28.44 -1.55 9.00
N ARG A 149 27.63 -1.39 7.94
CA ARG A 149 26.65 -2.39 7.48
C ARG A 149 26.68 -2.47 5.96
N ILE A 150 26.43 -3.66 5.42
CA ILE A 150 26.32 -3.92 3.98
C ILE A 150 25.04 -4.71 3.68
N LEU A 151 24.69 -4.88 2.40
CA LEU A 151 23.53 -5.68 2.01
C LEU A 151 23.68 -7.14 2.42
N SER A 152 22.68 -7.62 3.15
CA SER A 152 22.47 -9.04 3.45
C SER A 152 22.09 -9.82 2.18
N ILE A 153 22.02 -11.14 2.28
CA ILE A 153 21.49 -11.99 1.19
C ILE A 153 20.06 -11.57 0.84
N GLU A 154 19.22 -11.31 1.84
CA GLU A 154 17.85 -10.84 1.63
C GLU A 154 17.80 -9.47 0.96
N GLY A 155 18.64 -8.52 1.39
CA GLY A 155 18.74 -7.21 0.75
C GLY A 155 19.15 -7.30 -0.72
N ARG A 156 20.05 -8.24 -1.05
CA ARG A 156 20.47 -8.49 -2.43
C ARG A 156 19.35 -9.12 -3.26
N ASP A 157 18.67 -10.13 -2.72
CA ASP A 157 17.54 -10.80 -3.37
C ASP A 157 16.37 -9.83 -3.64
N GLN A 158 16.00 -9.01 -2.64
CA GLN A 158 14.96 -7.99 -2.80
C GLN A 158 15.32 -6.96 -3.87
N ALA A 159 16.59 -6.53 -3.94
CA ALA A 159 17.06 -5.61 -4.97
C ALA A 159 17.04 -6.26 -6.37
N ALA A 160 17.60 -7.48 -6.50
CA ALA A 160 17.62 -8.22 -7.75
C ALA A 160 16.21 -8.45 -8.31
N LYS A 161 15.26 -8.88 -7.46
CA LYS A 161 13.85 -9.06 -7.83
C LYS A 161 13.23 -7.78 -8.37
N ARG A 162 13.39 -6.66 -7.65
CA ARG A 162 12.83 -5.37 -8.08
C ARG A 162 13.46 -4.86 -9.38
N TRP A 163 14.76 -5.05 -9.56
CA TRP A 163 15.45 -4.59 -10.77
C TRP A 163 15.13 -5.45 -11.99
N ILE A 164 15.10 -6.79 -11.85
CA ILE A 164 14.79 -7.68 -12.97
C ILE A 164 13.34 -7.55 -13.43
N SER A 165 12.40 -7.34 -12.50
CA SER A 165 10.98 -7.09 -12.84
C SER A 165 10.68 -5.61 -13.14
N GLY A 166 11.71 -4.76 -13.10
CA GLY A 166 11.56 -3.32 -13.26
C GLY A 166 11.49 -2.88 -14.72
N ASP A 167 11.43 -1.57 -14.90
CA ASP A 167 11.45 -0.88 -16.19
C ASP A 167 12.79 -0.96 -16.94
N ARG A 168 13.80 -1.61 -16.33
CA ARG A 168 15.12 -1.91 -16.93
C ARG A 168 15.43 -3.42 -16.87
N GLY A 169 14.36 -4.21 -16.79
CA GLY A 169 14.37 -5.65 -16.92
C GLY A 169 14.26 -6.15 -18.37
N PRO A 170 14.43 -7.46 -18.61
CA PRO A 170 14.36 -8.05 -19.94
C PRO A 170 12.98 -8.00 -20.60
N ASP A 171 11.92 -7.93 -19.79
CA ASP A 171 10.53 -8.10 -20.27
C ASP A 171 9.88 -6.77 -20.70
N THR A 172 10.65 -5.68 -20.72
CA THR A 172 10.14 -4.39 -21.15
C THR A 172 10.01 -4.31 -22.68
N PRO A 173 9.07 -3.52 -23.23
CA PRO A 173 8.98 -3.34 -24.67
C PRO A 173 10.30 -2.89 -25.29
N MET A 174 11.00 -1.95 -24.65
CA MET A 174 12.29 -1.47 -25.17
C MET A 174 13.33 -2.59 -25.26
N ALA A 175 13.41 -3.47 -24.25
CA ALA A 175 14.32 -4.60 -24.27
C ALA A 175 13.94 -5.63 -25.35
N GLN A 176 12.64 -5.91 -25.53
CA GLN A 176 12.18 -6.87 -26.53
C GLN A 176 12.39 -6.40 -27.98
N PHE A 177 12.34 -5.09 -28.21
CA PHE A 177 12.61 -4.50 -29.53
C PHE A 177 14.08 -4.07 -29.72
N ALA A 178 14.92 -4.26 -28.71
CA ALA A 178 16.34 -3.92 -28.82
C ALA A 178 17.04 -4.87 -29.80
N PRO A 179 18.03 -4.37 -30.56
CA PRO A 179 18.77 -5.20 -31.51
C PRO A 179 19.60 -6.28 -30.81
N LYS A 180 20.13 -5.98 -29.62
CA LYS A 180 20.96 -6.86 -28.79
C LYS A 180 20.80 -6.49 -27.31
N ASN A 181 21.21 -7.41 -26.43
CA ASN A 181 21.15 -7.21 -24.99
C ASN A 181 22.36 -6.45 -24.45
N CYS A 182 22.17 -5.81 -23.29
CA CYS A 182 23.19 -5.03 -22.59
C CYS A 182 24.46 -5.84 -22.30
N GLY A 183 24.36 -7.14 -22.00
CA GLY A 183 25.49 -8.02 -21.72
C GLY A 183 26.49 -8.15 -22.87
N THR A 184 26.08 -7.84 -24.11
CA THR A 184 26.96 -7.79 -25.29
C THR A 184 27.34 -6.37 -25.71
N CYS A 185 26.88 -5.34 -25.00
CA CYS A 185 27.08 -3.94 -25.36
C CYS A 185 28.43 -3.44 -24.84
N GLY A 186 29.21 -2.77 -25.68
CA GLY A 186 30.48 -2.16 -25.29
C GLY A 186 30.35 -0.99 -24.30
N PHE A 187 29.15 -0.45 -24.10
CA PHE A 187 28.85 0.58 -23.11
C PHE A 187 28.35 0.02 -21.76
N TYR A 188 28.28 -1.30 -21.63
CA TYR A 188 27.82 -1.95 -20.40
C TYR A 188 28.98 -2.10 -19.40
N LEU A 189 28.82 -1.48 -18.24
CA LEU A 189 29.76 -1.57 -17.13
C LEU A 189 29.18 -2.52 -16.07
N PRO A 190 29.70 -3.75 -15.90
CA PRO A 190 29.13 -4.68 -14.94
C PRO A 190 29.34 -4.18 -13.49
N ILE A 191 28.33 -4.34 -12.63
CA ILE A 191 28.44 -3.99 -11.19
C ILE A 191 29.39 -4.99 -10.51
N ALA A 192 30.16 -4.55 -9.51
CA ALA A 192 31.07 -5.43 -8.77
C ALA A 192 30.34 -6.49 -7.91
N GLY A 193 31.09 -7.49 -7.43
CA GLY A 193 30.60 -8.53 -6.52
C GLY A 193 29.47 -9.40 -7.07
N SER A 194 28.56 -9.85 -6.20
CA SER A 194 27.54 -10.85 -6.54
C SER A 194 26.49 -10.41 -7.55
N PHE A 195 26.40 -9.11 -7.86
CA PHE A 195 25.48 -8.61 -8.90
C PHE A 195 26.08 -8.66 -10.31
N ARG A 196 27.40 -8.84 -10.45
CA ARG A 196 28.15 -8.74 -11.71
C ARG A 196 27.58 -9.58 -12.85
N ALA A 197 27.06 -10.76 -12.52
CA ALA A 197 26.54 -11.70 -13.51
C ALA A 197 25.17 -11.28 -14.09
N ALA A 198 24.41 -10.44 -13.39
CA ALA A 198 23.02 -10.15 -13.73
C ALA A 198 22.73 -8.66 -13.99
N PHE A 199 23.56 -7.74 -13.48
CA PHE A 199 23.30 -6.30 -13.55
C PHE A 199 24.56 -5.48 -13.82
N GLY A 200 24.36 -4.36 -14.52
CA GLY A 200 25.40 -3.39 -14.86
C GLY A 200 24.84 -1.99 -14.95
N VAL A 201 25.68 -1.03 -15.34
CA VAL A 201 25.32 0.37 -15.58
C VAL A 201 25.59 0.70 -17.04
N CYS A 202 24.67 1.42 -17.69
CA CYS A 202 24.91 1.95 -19.03
C CYS A 202 25.76 3.22 -18.95
N ALA A 203 26.79 3.31 -19.79
CA ALA A 203 27.65 4.49 -19.93
C ALA A 203 27.49 5.20 -21.29
N ASN A 204 26.40 4.92 -22.01
CA ASN A 204 26.16 5.53 -23.31
C ASN A 204 25.27 6.77 -23.17
N ALA A 205 25.85 7.97 -23.32
CA ALA A 205 25.16 9.25 -23.16
C ALA A 205 23.94 9.46 -24.09
N ILE A 206 23.85 8.76 -25.22
CA ILE A 206 22.68 8.82 -26.12
C ILE A 206 21.60 7.79 -25.77
N SER A 207 21.90 6.84 -24.89
CA SER A 207 20.93 5.87 -24.41
C SER A 207 20.02 6.52 -23.37
N PRO A 208 18.71 6.24 -23.37
CA PRO A 208 17.83 6.64 -22.27
C PRO A 208 18.21 5.97 -20.93
N GLU A 209 19.09 4.96 -20.96
CA GLU A 209 19.53 4.21 -19.78
C GLU A 209 20.85 4.70 -19.20
N ASP A 210 21.44 5.78 -19.74
CA ASP A 210 22.69 6.35 -19.23
C ASP A 210 22.65 6.58 -17.70
N ALA A 211 23.72 6.17 -17.01
CA ALA A 211 23.83 6.23 -15.56
C ALA A 211 22.70 5.55 -14.77
N ARG A 212 22.06 4.52 -15.36
CA ARG A 212 21.06 3.66 -14.70
C ARG A 212 21.54 2.22 -14.60
N VAL A 213 21.06 1.54 -13.57
CA VAL A 213 21.24 0.08 -13.44
C VAL A 213 20.31 -0.62 -14.43
N VAL A 214 20.88 -1.53 -15.23
CA VAL A 214 20.17 -2.34 -16.21
C VAL A 214 20.45 -3.82 -15.99
N ALA A 215 19.46 -4.67 -16.25
CA ALA A 215 19.70 -6.11 -16.29
C ALA A 215 20.61 -6.48 -17.47
N VAL A 216 21.42 -7.53 -17.33
CA VAL A 216 22.33 -8.01 -18.38
C VAL A 216 21.59 -8.39 -19.66
N ASN A 217 20.35 -8.86 -19.52
CA ASN A 217 19.44 -9.23 -20.60
C ASN A 217 18.43 -8.13 -20.96
N HIS A 218 18.57 -6.92 -20.41
CA HIS A 218 17.87 -5.73 -20.91
C HIS A 218 18.45 -5.30 -22.27
N GLY A 219 17.84 -4.34 -22.94
CA GLY A 219 18.36 -3.79 -24.18
C GLY A 219 17.75 -2.43 -24.52
N CYS A 220 18.44 -1.66 -25.35
CA CYS A 220 17.92 -0.42 -25.92
C CYS A 220 18.41 -0.24 -27.37
N GLY A 221 17.82 0.70 -28.10
CA GLY A 221 18.20 0.98 -29.49
C GLY A 221 19.61 1.57 -29.68
N ALA A 222 20.25 2.07 -28.61
CA ALA A 222 21.58 2.67 -28.64
C ALA A 222 22.69 1.65 -28.32
N HIS A 223 22.53 0.40 -28.75
CA HIS A 223 23.53 -0.65 -28.56
C HIS A 223 24.81 -0.31 -29.35
N SER A 224 26.01 -0.60 -28.82
CA SER A 224 27.30 -0.30 -29.48
C SER A 224 27.47 -0.98 -30.84
N GLU A 225 26.75 -2.08 -31.02
CA GLU A 225 26.68 -2.87 -32.25
C GLU A 225 25.28 -2.85 -32.89
N ALA A 226 24.49 -1.80 -32.64
CA ALA A 226 23.27 -1.52 -33.40
C ALA A 226 23.65 -1.02 -34.80
N ILE A 227 24.23 -1.90 -35.61
CA ILE A 227 24.54 -1.64 -37.02
C ILE A 227 23.46 -2.36 -37.83
N ASN A 228 22.86 -1.62 -38.77
CA ASN A 228 21.93 -2.18 -39.76
C ASN A 228 22.58 -3.27 -40.62
#